data_AF-A0AAN6U1G5-F1
#
_entry.id   AF-A0AAN6U1G5-F1
#
_cell.length_a   1.000
_cell.length_b   1.000
_cell.length_c   1.000
_cell.angle_alpha   90.00
_cell.angle_beta   90.00
_cell.angle_gamma   90.00
#
_symmetry.space_group_name_H-M   'P 1'
#
loop_
_entity.id
_entity.type
_entity.pdbx_description
1 polymer ?
#
loop_
_entity_poly.entity_id
_entity_poly.type
_entity_poly.pdbx_seq_one_letter_code
_entity_poly.pdbx_strand_id
1 'polypeptide(L)'
;MGIARKLTLCTGVLTGLGTGVLGYLGATTTIVSPLPEDDPLWRSKSYAAYNSHRNPSTQDICTKRISLSRIKPELLNHEGDLALEFCRGVWGGLGYRLQRAYLARKYQGPDTAAQLWTVDQLTKSTYEPGTQLTDHFEVVEKTPSEIVVRCGDSPRNSSPRNSDGLFVISAAVDRERGEAVLELKSCFFISSGRIEGISGPMPGWMEVLHRWYSRLWIETGSWRVTR
;
A
#
# COMPACT_ATOMS: atom_id res chain seq x y z
N MET A 1 -19.02 37.76 24.93
CA MET A 1 -18.32 36.56 25.46
C MET A 1 -18.87 35.24 24.89
N GLY A 2 -19.07 35.10 23.57
CA GLY A 2 -19.75 33.92 23.00
C GLY A 2 -19.03 33.19 21.86
N ILE A 3 -18.06 33.82 21.20
CA ILE A 3 -17.41 33.28 20.00
C ILE A 3 -16.11 32.53 20.35
N ALA A 4 -15.35 33.05 21.31
CA ALA A 4 -14.09 32.42 21.75
C ALA A 4 -14.30 31.02 22.37
N ARG A 5 -15.44 30.77 23.03
CA ARG A 5 -15.74 29.47 23.66
C ARG A 5 -16.10 28.36 22.67
N LYS A 6 -16.61 28.71 21.47
CA LYS A 6 -16.94 27.73 20.41
C LYS A 6 -15.71 27.30 19.62
N LEU A 7 -14.73 28.20 19.42
CA LEU A 7 -13.50 27.86 18.71
C LEU A 7 -12.66 26.84 19.49
N THR A 8 -12.48 27.03 20.81
CA THR A 8 -11.66 26.14 21.65
C THR A 8 -12.21 24.71 21.73
N LEU A 9 -13.54 24.54 21.68
CA LEU A 9 -14.18 23.23 21.73
C LEU A 9 -13.98 22.45 20.42
N CYS A 10 -14.02 23.13 19.26
CA CYS A 10 -13.76 22.50 17.96
C CYS A 10 -12.30 22.09 17.80
N THR A 11 -11.34 22.87 18.30
CA THR A 11 -9.92 22.52 18.21
C THR A 11 -9.57 21.34 19.12
N GLY A 12 -10.10 21.27 20.34
CA GLY A 12 -9.83 20.18 21.29
C GLY A 12 -10.40 18.82 20.88
N VAL A 13 -11.57 18.81 20.22
CA VAL A 13 -12.18 17.57 19.70
C VAL A 13 -11.48 17.10 18.41
N LEU A 14 -11.06 18.02 17.53
CA LEU A 14 -10.33 17.65 16.30
C LEU A 14 -8.89 17.22 16.58
N THR A 15 -8.20 17.83 17.54
CA THR A 15 -6.87 17.35 17.96
C THR A 15 -6.96 16.03 18.70
N GLY A 16 -7.96 15.82 19.57
CA GLY A 16 -8.18 14.55 20.27
C GLY A 16 -8.55 13.37 19.37
N LEU A 17 -9.36 13.61 18.33
CA LEU A 17 -9.69 12.57 17.34
C LEU A 17 -8.51 12.26 16.41
N GLY A 18 -7.74 13.29 15.99
CA GLY A 18 -6.54 13.10 15.18
C GLY A 18 -5.43 12.35 15.93
N THR A 19 -5.17 12.71 17.19
CA THR A 19 -4.19 12.01 18.04
C THR A 19 -4.65 10.60 18.39
N GLY A 20 -5.95 10.37 18.60
CA GLY A 20 -6.51 9.04 18.82
C GLY A 20 -6.31 8.09 17.64
N VAL A 21 -6.59 8.55 16.41
CA VAL A 21 -6.35 7.76 15.19
C VAL A 21 -4.86 7.48 15.00
N LEU A 22 -4.00 8.50 15.11
CA LEU A 22 -2.55 8.32 14.97
C LEU A 22 -1.98 7.38 16.05
N GLY A 23 -2.43 7.53 17.29
CA GLY A 23 -2.06 6.66 18.41
C GLY A 23 -2.50 5.21 18.19
N TYR A 24 -3.74 5.01 17.73
CA TYR A 24 -4.26 3.69 17.38
C TYR A 24 -3.46 3.03 16.24
N LEU A 25 -3.22 3.77 15.15
CA LEU A 25 -2.42 3.28 14.03
C LEU A 25 -0.99 2.94 14.50
N GLY A 26 -0.37 3.80 15.30
CA GLY A 26 0.95 3.57 15.87
C GLY A 26 1.01 2.32 16.77
N ALA A 27 -0.03 2.06 17.55
CA ALA A 27 -0.10 0.92 18.46
C ALA A 27 -0.45 -0.41 17.76
N THR A 28 -1.14 -0.37 16.62
CA THR A 28 -1.67 -1.59 15.96
C THR A 28 -0.94 -1.98 14.68
N THR A 29 0.09 -1.21 14.29
CA THR A 29 0.92 -1.49 13.12
C THR A 29 2.39 -1.23 13.44
N THR A 30 3.29 -1.90 12.73
CA THR A 30 4.74 -1.69 12.83
C THR A 30 5.23 -1.12 11.50
N ILE A 31 6.27 -0.28 11.54
CA ILE A 31 6.99 0.14 10.33
C ILE A 31 8.48 -0.13 10.51
N VAL A 32 9.09 -0.73 9.50
CA VAL A 32 10.54 -0.86 9.37
C VAL A 32 10.97 -0.07 8.13
N SER A 33 11.93 0.83 8.33
CA SER A 33 12.52 1.66 7.27
C SER A 33 13.91 2.11 7.74
N PRO A 34 14.99 1.86 6.98
CA PRO A 34 15.00 1.16 5.69
C PRO A 34 14.62 -0.32 5.83
N LEU A 35 14.28 -0.96 4.71
CA LEU A 35 14.12 -2.42 4.65
C LEU A 35 15.44 -3.13 5.00
N PRO A 36 15.39 -4.34 5.61
CA PRO A 36 16.56 -5.16 5.89
C PRO A 36 17.40 -5.47 4.63
N GLU A 37 18.71 -5.65 4.80
CA GLU A 37 19.63 -5.94 3.68
C GLU A 37 19.38 -7.31 3.02
N ASP A 38 18.80 -8.25 3.77
CA ASP A 38 18.48 -9.60 3.32
C ASP A 38 17.03 -9.76 2.86
N ASP A 39 16.27 -8.66 2.77
CA ASP A 39 14.87 -8.66 2.35
C ASP A 39 14.70 -9.34 0.97
N PRO A 40 13.71 -10.24 0.80
CA PRO A 40 13.46 -10.94 -0.47
C PRO A 40 13.26 -10.02 -1.68
N LEU A 41 12.78 -8.78 -1.49
CA LEU A 41 12.57 -7.81 -2.56
C LEU A 41 13.85 -7.60 -3.39
N TRP A 42 15.02 -7.56 -2.76
CA TRP A 42 16.31 -7.31 -3.43
C TRP A 42 16.71 -8.40 -4.43
N ARG A 43 16.14 -9.60 -4.27
CA ARG A 43 16.36 -10.75 -5.15
C ARG A 43 15.16 -11.02 -6.07
N SER A 44 14.10 -10.22 -5.97
CA SER A 44 12.89 -10.40 -6.79
C SER A 44 13.13 -10.05 -8.26
N LYS A 45 12.38 -10.72 -9.14
CA LYS A 45 12.46 -10.48 -10.58
C LYS A 45 12.00 -9.06 -10.93
N SER A 46 10.89 -8.60 -10.34
CA SER A 46 10.37 -7.24 -10.53
C SER A 46 11.36 -6.16 -10.11
N TYR A 47 12.02 -6.31 -8.96
CA TYR A 47 13.00 -5.31 -8.52
C TYR A 47 14.18 -5.22 -9.50
N ALA A 48 14.72 -6.36 -9.92
CA ALA A 48 15.80 -6.40 -10.91
C ALA A 48 15.37 -5.85 -12.28
N ALA A 49 14.11 -6.11 -12.69
CA ALA A 49 13.58 -5.66 -13.96
C ALA A 49 13.36 -4.13 -13.99
N TYR A 50 12.76 -3.58 -12.94
CA TYR A 50 12.36 -2.17 -12.92
C TYR A 50 13.41 -1.23 -12.33
N ASN A 51 14.26 -1.70 -11.40
CA ASN A 51 15.41 -0.94 -10.89
C ASN A 51 16.74 -1.52 -11.43
N SER A 52 16.86 -1.59 -12.75
CA SER A 52 18.03 -2.18 -13.44
C SER A 52 19.36 -1.50 -13.09
N HIS A 53 19.33 -0.20 -12.75
CA HIS A 53 20.49 0.57 -12.31
C HIS A 53 20.85 0.35 -10.83
N ARG A 54 20.01 -0.35 -10.06
CA ARG A 54 20.12 -0.51 -8.60
C ARG A 54 20.25 0.85 -7.89
N ASN A 55 19.45 1.80 -8.34
CA ASN A 55 19.43 3.13 -7.76
C ASN A 55 18.93 3.08 -6.31
N PRO A 56 19.37 4.01 -5.46
CA PRO A 56 18.82 4.16 -4.11
C PRO A 56 17.30 4.32 -4.14
N SER A 57 16.65 3.81 -3.10
CA SER A 57 15.19 3.80 -3.03
C SER A 57 14.68 4.30 -1.68
N THR A 58 13.53 4.96 -1.69
CA THR A 58 12.76 5.22 -0.48
C THR A 58 11.94 3.97 -0.20
N GLN A 59 12.18 3.33 0.95
CA GLN A 59 11.71 1.98 1.21
C GLN A 59 11.20 1.81 2.64
N ASP A 60 10.02 1.18 2.77
CA ASP A 60 9.42 0.81 4.04
C ASP A 60 8.60 -0.48 3.93
N ILE A 61 8.38 -1.12 5.08
CA ILE A 61 7.37 -2.16 5.22
C ILE A 61 6.51 -1.84 6.43
N CYS A 62 5.20 -1.78 6.21
CA CYS A 62 4.21 -1.66 7.26
C CYS A 62 3.54 -3.00 7.52
N THR A 63 3.56 -3.44 8.77
CA THR A 63 3.08 -4.75 9.19
C THR A 63 1.91 -4.62 10.15
N LYS A 64 0.91 -5.50 10.02
CA LYS A 64 -0.20 -5.64 10.97
C LYS A 64 -0.40 -7.11 11.31
N ARG A 65 -0.37 -7.41 12.62
CA ARG A 65 -0.64 -8.75 13.15
C ARG A 65 -2.09 -8.86 13.62
N ILE A 66 -2.74 -9.95 13.27
CA ILE A 66 -4.17 -10.19 13.58
C ILE A 66 -4.31 -11.62 14.07
N SER A 67 -4.95 -11.84 15.22
CA SER A 67 -5.27 -13.20 15.69
C SER A 67 -6.11 -13.94 14.65
N LEU A 68 -5.81 -15.23 14.42
CA LEU A 68 -6.58 -16.08 13.50
C LEU A 68 -8.06 -16.17 13.89
N SER A 69 -8.38 -16.06 15.18
CA SER A 69 -9.76 -16.01 15.68
C SER A 69 -10.59 -14.81 15.15
N ARG A 70 -9.92 -13.77 14.66
CA ARG A 70 -10.54 -12.56 14.09
C ARG A 70 -10.55 -12.56 12.57
N ILE A 71 -9.87 -13.51 11.92
CA ILE A 71 -9.88 -13.66 10.48
C ILE A 71 -11.11 -14.48 10.07
N LYS A 72 -11.74 -14.09 8.96
CA LYS A 72 -12.81 -14.87 8.33
C LYS A 72 -12.34 -16.31 8.07
N PRO A 73 -13.00 -17.34 8.63
CA PRO A 73 -12.54 -18.72 8.52
C PRO A 73 -12.34 -19.20 7.08
N GLU A 74 -13.20 -18.74 6.16
CA GLU A 74 -13.12 -19.09 4.73
C GLU A 74 -11.79 -18.67 4.08
N LEU A 75 -11.17 -17.57 4.54
CA LEU A 75 -9.89 -17.09 4.01
C LEU A 75 -8.69 -17.90 4.50
N LEU A 76 -8.89 -18.81 5.47
CA LEU A 76 -7.85 -19.69 6.01
C LEU A 76 -7.90 -21.09 5.38
N ASN A 77 -8.92 -21.38 4.57
CA ASN A 77 -9.14 -22.71 3.99
C ASN A 77 -8.30 -22.96 2.74
N HIS A 78 -8.06 -21.93 1.94
CA HIS A 78 -7.31 -22.03 0.69
C HIS A 78 -6.11 -21.09 0.68
N GLU A 79 -5.01 -21.59 0.13
CA GLU A 79 -3.82 -20.77 -0.14
C GLU A 79 -4.18 -19.68 -1.17
N GLY A 80 -3.72 -18.44 -0.98
CA GLY A 80 -4.09 -17.32 -1.86
C GLY A 80 -5.17 -16.41 -1.29
N ASP A 81 -6.19 -16.97 -0.65
CA ASP A 81 -7.42 -16.23 -0.34
C ASP A 81 -7.18 -15.05 0.61
N LEU A 82 -6.36 -15.26 1.65
CA LEU A 82 -6.03 -14.21 2.59
C LEU A 82 -5.29 -13.04 1.94
N ALA A 83 -4.26 -13.32 1.12
CA ALA A 83 -3.47 -12.29 0.45
C ALA A 83 -4.29 -11.53 -0.60
N LEU A 84 -5.11 -12.26 -1.37
CA LEU A 84 -6.02 -11.67 -2.35
C LEU A 84 -7.07 -10.78 -1.70
N GLU A 85 -7.73 -11.25 -0.64
CA GLU A 85 -8.77 -10.49 0.04
C GLU A 85 -8.19 -9.28 0.79
N PHE A 86 -6.98 -9.40 1.32
CA PHE A 86 -6.24 -8.27 1.86
C PHE A 86 -5.92 -7.24 0.77
N CYS A 87 -5.43 -7.65 -0.40
CA CYS A 87 -5.16 -6.75 -1.54
C CYS A 87 -6.42 -6.01 -2.00
N ARG A 88 -7.55 -6.72 -2.13
CA ARG A 88 -8.87 -6.11 -2.38
C ARG A 88 -9.23 -5.07 -1.32
N GLY A 89 -8.90 -5.33 -0.06
CA GLY A 89 -9.03 -4.39 1.04
C GLY A 89 -8.15 -3.16 0.91
N VAL A 90 -6.88 -3.32 0.56
CA VAL A 90 -5.93 -2.22 0.35
C VAL A 90 -6.50 -1.25 -0.69
N TRP A 91 -6.86 -1.72 -1.89
CA TRP A 91 -7.34 -0.83 -2.94
C TRP A 91 -8.81 -0.39 -2.77
N GLY A 92 -9.67 -1.26 -2.25
CA GLY A 92 -11.09 -0.97 -2.04
C GLY A 92 -11.38 -0.12 -0.79
N GLY A 93 -10.47 -0.13 0.18
CA GLY A 93 -10.63 0.43 1.51
C GLY A 93 -10.63 1.97 1.59
N LEU A 94 -10.85 2.46 2.81
CA LEU A 94 -10.90 3.90 3.09
C LEU A 94 -9.54 4.58 2.95
N GLY A 95 -8.42 3.88 3.21
CA GLY A 95 -7.07 4.42 3.05
C GLY A 95 -6.82 4.92 1.63
N TYR A 96 -7.18 4.12 0.62
CA TYR A 96 -6.98 4.51 -0.79
C TYR A 96 -8.04 5.48 -1.33
N ARG A 97 -9.14 5.72 -0.60
CA ARG A 97 -10.32 6.42 -1.14
C ARG A 97 -10.00 7.81 -1.68
N LEU A 98 -9.20 8.59 -0.96
CA LEU A 98 -8.86 9.96 -1.35
C LEU A 98 -7.94 9.97 -2.58
N GLN A 99 -6.89 9.13 -2.59
CA GLN A 99 -6.01 9.00 -3.74
C GLN A 99 -6.78 8.51 -4.98
N ARG A 100 -7.64 7.49 -4.83
CA ARG A 100 -8.50 6.99 -5.90
C ARG A 100 -9.40 8.08 -6.49
N ALA A 101 -10.05 8.88 -5.66
CA ALA A 101 -10.92 9.96 -6.13
C ALA A 101 -10.13 11.04 -6.88
N TYR A 102 -8.95 11.41 -6.39
CA TYR A 102 -8.05 12.34 -7.07
C TYR A 102 -7.60 11.80 -8.43
N LEU A 103 -7.15 10.54 -8.48
CA LEU A 103 -6.70 9.90 -9.71
C LEU A 103 -7.85 9.73 -10.71
N ALA A 104 -9.04 9.35 -10.26
CA ALA A 104 -10.23 9.24 -11.11
C ALA A 104 -10.55 10.57 -11.78
N ARG A 105 -10.55 11.66 -11.02
CA ARG A 105 -10.80 13.01 -11.57
C ARG A 105 -9.78 13.43 -12.63
N LYS A 106 -8.53 12.97 -12.52
CA LYS A 106 -7.42 13.43 -13.37
C LYS A 106 -7.17 12.53 -14.58
N TYR A 107 -7.41 11.23 -14.46
CA TYR A 107 -6.93 10.23 -15.41
C TYR A 107 -8.00 9.23 -15.89
N GLN A 108 -9.18 9.20 -15.28
CA GLN A 108 -10.25 8.32 -15.75
C GLN A 108 -10.84 8.87 -17.04
N GLY A 109 -10.76 8.08 -18.11
CA GLY A 109 -11.26 8.46 -19.43
C GLY A 109 -11.28 7.27 -20.39
N PRO A 110 -11.59 7.49 -21.67
CA PRO A 110 -11.66 6.44 -22.69
C PRO A 110 -10.38 5.58 -22.76
N ASP A 111 -9.20 6.22 -22.69
CA ASP A 111 -7.90 5.54 -22.79
C ASP A 111 -7.58 4.64 -21.59
N THR A 112 -8.31 4.80 -20.49
CA THR A 112 -8.10 4.05 -19.24
C THR A 112 -9.34 3.26 -18.84
N ALA A 113 -10.32 3.12 -19.74
CA ALA A 113 -11.61 2.48 -19.46
C ALA A 113 -11.50 0.99 -19.09
N ALA A 114 -10.45 0.31 -19.56
CA ALA A 114 -10.17 -1.09 -19.23
C ALA A 114 -9.59 -1.29 -17.81
N GLN A 115 -9.18 -0.21 -17.15
CA GLN A 115 -8.56 -0.28 -15.83
C GLN A 115 -9.60 -0.31 -14.70
N LEU A 116 -9.17 -0.72 -13.50
CA LEU A 116 -10.02 -0.74 -12.32
C LEU A 116 -10.09 0.65 -11.66
N TRP A 117 -11.31 1.18 -11.48
CA TRP A 117 -11.55 2.53 -10.96
C TRP A 117 -12.46 2.57 -9.75
N THR A 118 -13.52 1.75 -9.76
CA THR A 118 -14.54 1.77 -8.72
C THR A 118 -14.19 0.83 -7.58
N VAL A 119 -14.76 1.09 -6.40
CA VAL A 119 -14.64 0.16 -5.26
C VAL A 119 -15.09 -1.23 -5.68
N ASP A 120 -16.24 -1.36 -6.35
CA ASP A 120 -16.76 -2.66 -6.79
C ASP A 120 -15.75 -3.45 -7.63
N GLN A 121 -15.19 -2.82 -8.68
CA GLN A 121 -14.15 -3.39 -9.54
C GLN A 121 -12.91 -3.82 -8.74
N LEU A 122 -12.37 -2.93 -7.89
CA LEU A 122 -11.20 -3.21 -7.07
C LEU A 122 -11.45 -4.38 -6.11
N THR A 123 -12.67 -4.50 -5.62
CA THR A 123 -13.01 -5.48 -4.61
C THR A 123 -13.36 -6.86 -5.17
N LYS A 124 -13.69 -6.95 -6.45
CA LYS A 124 -14.00 -8.21 -7.14
C LYS A 124 -12.85 -8.73 -8.00
N SER A 125 -11.88 -7.88 -8.35
CA SER A 125 -10.72 -8.27 -9.13
C SER A 125 -9.94 -9.42 -8.50
N THR A 126 -9.39 -10.29 -9.34
CA THR A 126 -8.45 -11.35 -8.95
C THR A 126 -7.00 -10.86 -8.95
N TYR A 127 -6.73 -9.66 -9.47
CA TYR A 127 -5.39 -9.06 -9.54
C TYR A 127 -4.38 -9.95 -10.25
N GLU A 128 -4.73 -10.51 -11.41
CA GLU A 128 -3.76 -11.20 -12.25
C GLU A 128 -2.69 -10.23 -12.80
N PRO A 129 -1.46 -10.69 -13.08
CA PRO A 129 -0.46 -9.87 -13.76
C PRO A 129 -1.01 -9.19 -15.02
N GLY A 130 -0.67 -7.90 -15.20
CA GLY A 130 -1.24 -7.02 -16.22
C GLY A 130 -2.53 -6.30 -15.78
N THR A 131 -3.09 -6.61 -14.62
CA THR A 131 -4.23 -5.84 -14.08
C THR A 131 -3.78 -4.41 -13.78
N GLN A 132 -4.41 -3.43 -14.44
CA GLN A 132 -4.10 -2.02 -14.28
C GLN A 132 -5.16 -1.30 -13.44
N LEU A 133 -4.71 -0.38 -12.58
CA LEU A 133 -5.58 0.32 -11.64
C LEU A 133 -5.30 1.83 -11.64
N THR A 134 -6.36 2.61 -11.79
CA THR A 134 -6.36 4.07 -11.57
C THR A 134 -5.24 4.86 -12.27
N ASP A 135 -4.81 4.38 -13.43
CA ASP A 135 -3.75 4.91 -14.29
C ASP A 135 -2.39 5.11 -13.62
N HIS A 136 -2.11 4.43 -12.51
CA HIS A 136 -0.86 4.58 -11.73
C HIS A 136 -0.27 3.26 -11.27
N PHE A 137 -1.01 2.16 -11.44
CA PHE A 137 -0.67 0.88 -10.86
C PHE A 137 -0.88 -0.23 -11.87
N GLU A 138 0.03 -1.19 -11.85
CA GLU A 138 -0.07 -2.42 -12.64
C GLU A 138 0.44 -3.59 -11.81
N VAL A 139 -0.35 -4.66 -11.73
CA VAL A 139 0.10 -5.90 -11.13
C VAL A 139 1.16 -6.52 -12.03
N VAL A 140 2.35 -6.77 -11.50
CA VAL A 140 3.49 -7.31 -12.24
C VAL A 140 3.84 -8.74 -11.83
N GLU A 141 3.57 -9.10 -10.57
CA GLU A 141 3.74 -10.47 -10.08
C GLU A 141 2.62 -10.81 -9.10
N LYS A 142 2.29 -12.10 -9.03
CA LYS A 142 1.32 -12.65 -8.08
C LYS A 142 1.75 -14.06 -7.69
N THR A 143 1.73 -14.33 -6.39
CA THR A 143 1.85 -15.65 -5.78
C THR A 143 0.68 -15.86 -4.82
N PRO A 144 0.53 -17.05 -4.21
CA PRO A 144 -0.50 -17.26 -3.19
C PRO A 144 -0.32 -16.40 -1.92
N SER A 145 0.87 -15.88 -1.64
CA SER A 145 1.12 -15.08 -0.43
C SER A 145 1.38 -13.60 -0.72
N GLU A 146 1.61 -13.20 -1.97
CA GLU A 146 1.94 -11.82 -2.32
C GLU A 146 1.41 -11.38 -3.68
N ILE A 147 1.09 -10.09 -3.79
CA ILE A 147 0.78 -9.41 -5.04
C ILE A 147 1.71 -8.20 -5.16
N VAL A 148 2.50 -8.16 -6.24
CA VAL A 148 3.46 -7.08 -6.53
C VAL A 148 2.85 -6.15 -7.56
N VAL A 149 2.87 -4.86 -7.26
CA VAL A 149 2.27 -3.80 -8.08
C VAL A 149 3.33 -2.76 -8.41
N ARG A 150 3.61 -2.55 -9.69
CA ARG A 150 4.44 -1.42 -10.15
C ARG A 150 3.67 -0.11 -10.01
N CYS A 151 4.33 0.94 -9.54
CA CYS A 151 3.73 2.24 -9.28
C CYS A 151 4.60 3.41 -9.78
N GLY A 152 4.23 4.64 -9.43
CA GLY A 152 4.99 5.87 -9.70
C GLY A 152 4.53 6.65 -10.94
N ASP A 153 4.19 5.96 -12.03
CA ASP A 153 3.68 6.56 -13.27
C ASP A 153 2.63 5.66 -13.94
N SER A 154 2.02 6.14 -15.01
CA SER A 154 1.00 5.41 -15.76
C SER A 154 1.53 4.09 -16.32
N PRO A 155 0.76 2.99 -16.19
CA PRO A 155 1.13 1.70 -16.79
C PRO A 155 1.12 1.74 -18.33
N ARG A 156 0.55 2.79 -18.92
CA ARG A 156 0.69 3.07 -20.37
C ARG A 156 2.13 3.41 -20.76
N ASN A 157 2.95 3.84 -19.80
CA ASN A 157 4.39 4.06 -19.98
C ASN A 157 5.15 2.80 -19.55
N SER A 158 5.42 1.90 -20.48
CA SER A 158 6.17 0.67 -20.20
C SER A 158 7.67 0.91 -20.00
N SER A 159 8.20 2.00 -20.56
CA SER A 159 9.59 2.41 -20.45
C SER A 159 10.03 2.69 -19.00
N PRO A 160 11.34 2.78 -18.74
CA PRO A 160 11.85 3.30 -17.48
C PRO A 160 11.37 4.73 -17.20
N ARG A 161 11.11 5.06 -15.93
CA ARG A 161 10.35 6.22 -15.44
C ARG A 161 11.14 7.11 -14.48
N ASN A 162 10.83 8.40 -14.49
CA ASN A 162 11.33 9.37 -13.50
C ASN A 162 10.68 9.23 -12.13
N SER A 163 9.56 8.49 -12.04
CA SER A 163 8.95 8.04 -10.80
C SER A 163 8.53 6.60 -11.01
N ASP A 164 9.18 5.69 -10.32
CA ASP A 164 8.91 4.25 -10.41
C ASP A 164 8.89 3.67 -9.01
N GLY A 165 8.42 2.43 -8.91
CA GLY A 165 8.45 1.73 -7.65
C GLY A 165 7.63 0.46 -7.65
N LEU A 166 7.71 -0.22 -6.52
CA LEU A 166 7.00 -1.46 -6.26
C LEU A 166 6.27 -1.34 -4.93
N PHE A 167 4.99 -1.71 -4.94
CA PHE A 167 4.27 -2.13 -3.77
C PHE A 167 4.24 -3.66 -3.71
N VAL A 168 4.52 -4.24 -2.55
CA VAL A 168 4.27 -5.66 -2.28
C VAL A 168 3.20 -5.74 -1.21
N ILE A 169 2.08 -6.34 -1.56
CA ILE A 169 0.95 -6.59 -0.66
C ILE A 169 0.95 -8.07 -0.35
N SER A 170 1.24 -8.44 0.89
CA SER A 170 1.39 -9.84 1.29
C SER A 170 0.57 -10.18 2.53
N ALA A 171 0.26 -11.47 2.66
CA ALA A 171 -0.30 -12.04 3.88
C ALA A 171 0.27 -13.43 4.14
N ALA A 172 0.62 -13.71 5.38
CA ALA A 172 1.12 -15.00 5.82
C ALA A 172 0.44 -15.44 7.13
N VAL A 173 0.21 -16.74 7.27
CA VAL A 173 -0.33 -17.33 8.51
C VAL A 173 0.82 -17.87 9.35
N ASP A 174 0.96 -17.34 10.56
CA ASP A 174 1.86 -17.83 11.60
C ASP A 174 1.06 -18.71 12.58
N ARG A 175 1.05 -20.02 12.30
CA ARG A 175 0.29 -20.99 13.11
C ARG A 175 0.85 -21.16 14.52
N GLU A 176 2.16 -20.97 14.70
CA GLU A 176 2.81 -21.09 16.02
C GLU A 176 2.34 -19.97 16.94
N ARG A 177 2.20 -18.76 16.42
CA ARG A 177 1.69 -17.60 17.16
C ARG A 177 0.17 -17.49 17.18
N GLY A 178 -0.53 -18.26 16.35
CA GLY A 178 -1.98 -18.13 16.19
C GLY A 178 -2.38 -16.79 15.56
N GLU A 179 -1.55 -16.25 14.67
CA GLU A 179 -1.71 -14.95 14.03
C GLU A 179 -1.61 -15.04 12.50
N ALA A 180 -2.23 -14.09 11.81
CA ALA A 180 -1.91 -13.72 10.44
C ALA A 180 -1.12 -12.42 10.44
N VAL A 181 -0.09 -12.35 9.60
CA VAL A 181 0.73 -11.17 9.36
C VAL A 181 0.35 -10.60 8.00
N LEU A 182 -0.20 -9.39 8.00
CA LEU A 182 -0.44 -8.62 6.78
C LEU A 182 0.72 -7.64 6.60
N GLU A 183 1.19 -7.47 5.37
CA GLU A 183 2.28 -6.55 5.08
C GLU A 183 2.02 -5.71 3.83
N LEU A 184 2.39 -4.43 3.94
CA LEU A 184 2.40 -3.49 2.84
C LEU A 184 3.82 -2.91 2.75
N LYS A 185 4.55 -3.36 1.74
CA LYS A 185 5.91 -2.91 1.44
C LYS A 185 5.89 -1.91 0.32
N SER A 186 6.69 -0.86 0.43
CA SER A 186 6.88 0.17 -0.59
C SER A 186 8.35 0.31 -0.91
N CYS A 187 8.69 0.44 -2.18
CA CYS A 187 10.05 0.71 -2.65
C CYS A 187 9.97 1.63 -3.86
N PHE A 188 10.36 2.90 -3.70
CA PHE A 188 10.28 3.93 -4.74
C PHE A 188 11.66 4.31 -5.21
N PHE A 189 11.85 4.35 -6.52
CA PHE A 189 13.13 4.64 -7.17
C PHE A 189 12.91 5.37 -8.50
N ILE A 190 14.00 5.85 -9.08
CA ILE A 190 14.02 6.38 -10.45
C ILE A 190 14.58 5.26 -11.33
N SER A 191 13.92 4.91 -12.43
CA SER A 191 14.39 3.89 -13.37
C SER A 191 14.86 4.46 -14.71
N SER A 192 14.50 5.71 -15.03
CA SER A 192 14.87 6.40 -16.28
C SER A 192 16.37 6.59 -16.53
N GLY A 193 17.20 6.44 -15.50
CA GLY A 193 18.65 6.53 -15.61
C GLY A 193 19.33 6.22 -14.28
N ARG A 194 20.66 6.15 -14.28
CA ARG A 194 21.45 5.93 -13.06
C ARG A 194 21.45 7.20 -12.20
N ILE A 195 21.22 7.03 -10.90
CA ILE A 195 21.26 8.08 -9.89
C ILE A 195 22.46 7.85 -8.98
N GLU A 196 23.23 8.91 -8.74
CA GLU A 196 24.34 8.88 -7.78
C GLU A 196 23.86 9.18 -6.36
N GLY A 197 24.60 8.70 -5.37
CA GLY A 197 24.31 8.91 -3.95
C GLY A 197 23.60 7.72 -3.30
N ILE A 198 23.03 7.96 -2.12
CA ILE A 198 22.43 6.93 -1.25
C ILE A 198 20.98 7.23 -0.87
N SER A 199 20.45 8.38 -1.28
CA SER A 199 19.11 8.85 -0.92
C SER A 199 18.09 8.45 -1.98
N GLY A 200 16.93 7.94 -1.53
CA GLY A 200 15.80 7.68 -2.40
C GLY A 200 15.19 8.95 -3.01
N PRO A 201 14.22 8.80 -3.92
CA PRO A 201 13.64 9.93 -4.66
C PRO A 201 12.70 10.82 -3.83
N MET A 202 12.27 10.38 -2.63
CA MET A 202 11.37 11.16 -1.79
C MET A 202 12.15 12.01 -0.77
N PRO A 203 11.78 13.29 -0.57
CA PRO A 203 12.32 14.08 0.53
C PRO A 203 11.80 13.55 1.88
N GLY A 204 12.59 13.70 2.95
CA GLY A 204 12.30 13.08 4.25
C GLY A 204 10.92 13.35 4.85
N TRP A 205 10.34 14.55 4.66
CA TRP A 205 8.97 14.84 5.12
C TRP A 205 7.92 14.02 4.38
N MET A 206 8.15 13.72 3.09
CA MET A 206 7.27 12.89 2.27
C MET A 206 7.38 11.43 2.68
N GLU A 207 8.58 10.95 3.05
CA GLU A 207 8.75 9.61 3.63
C GLU A 207 7.94 9.44 4.92
N VAL A 208 7.94 10.45 5.80
CA VAL A 208 7.16 10.42 7.04
C VAL A 208 5.66 10.38 6.76
N LEU A 209 5.17 11.20 5.82
CA LEU A 209 3.75 11.17 5.43
C LEU A 209 3.36 9.84 4.79
N HIS A 210 4.23 9.30 3.92
CA HIS A 210 4.03 8.00 3.29
C HIS A 210 3.93 6.88 4.32
N ARG A 211 4.80 6.85 5.33
CA ARG A 211 4.73 5.87 6.43
C ARG A 211 3.39 5.93 7.16
N TRP A 212 2.88 7.12 7.49
CA TRP A 212 1.56 7.25 8.11
C TRP A 212 0.42 6.85 7.16
N TYR A 213 0.57 7.14 5.88
CA TYR A 213 -0.36 6.71 4.85
C TYR A 213 -0.41 5.18 4.75
N SER A 214 0.74 4.50 4.70
CA SER A 214 0.86 3.03 4.71
C SER A 214 0.16 2.41 5.92
N ARG A 215 0.26 3.01 7.11
CA ARG A 215 -0.45 2.55 8.32
C ARG A 215 -1.97 2.64 8.17
N LEU A 216 -2.48 3.76 7.67
CA LEU A 216 -3.91 3.91 7.39
C LEU A 216 -4.37 2.90 6.31
N TRP A 217 -3.53 2.68 5.32
CA TRP A 217 -3.82 1.82 4.19
C TRP A 217 -3.94 0.36 4.59
N ILE A 218 -2.97 -0.17 5.35
CA ILE A 218 -3.03 -1.53 5.89
C ILE A 218 -4.15 -1.71 6.91
N GLU A 219 -4.38 -0.72 7.79
CA GLU A 219 -5.46 -0.79 8.79
C GLU A 219 -6.81 -0.96 8.11
N THR A 220 -7.13 -0.05 7.18
CA THR A 220 -8.42 -0.08 6.49
C THR A 220 -8.53 -1.25 5.53
N GLY A 221 -7.41 -1.72 4.95
CA GLY A 221 -7.39 -2.92 4.14
C GLY A 221 -7.66 -4.19 4.94
N SER A 222 -7.18 -4.27 6.18
CA SER A 222 -7.40 -5.42 7.06
C SER A 222 -8.87 -5.65 7.45
N TRP A 223 -9.73 -4.65 7.28
CA TRP A 223 -11.16 -4.83 7.58
C TRP A 223 -11.81 -5.84 6.64
N ARG A 224 -11.30 -6.01 5.42
CA ARG A 224 -11.81 -7.01 4.47
C ARG A 224 -11.57 -8.44 4.93
N VAL A 225 -10.47 -8.68 5.65
CA VAL A 225 -10.14 -10.01 6.16
C VAL A 225 -10.76 -10.29 7.53
N THR A 226 -11.25 -9.26 8.23
CA THR A 226 -11.77 -9.38 9.61
C THR A 226 -13.27 -9.08 9.79
N ARG A 227 -13.93 -8.41 8.83
CA ARG A 227 -15.33 -7.97 8.92
C ARG A 227 -16.18 -8.48 7.77
#